data_AF-A0A7T8HFD2-F1
#
_entry.id   AF-A0A7T8HFD2-F1
#
_cell.length_a   1.000
_cell.length_b   1.000
_cell.length_c   1.000
_cell.angle_alpha   90.00
_cell.angle_beta   90.00
_cell.angle_gamma   90.00
#
_symmetry.space_group_name_H-M   'P 1'
#
loop_
_entity.id
_entity.type
_entity.pdbx_description
1 polymer ?
#
loop_
_entity_poly.entity_id
_entity_poly.type
_entity_poly.pdbx_seq_one_letter_code
_entity_poly.pdbx_strand_id
1 'polypeptide(L)'
;MEKREAIVKLFQKGHSCRAIVEALKLMKVSITNVSYTIQRFKETNSFADRPKSGRPRSVRTKKLVEATRIKIHRNNKRSIRKMALEVGVNCEVMRKIVREDLG
;
A
#
# COMPACT_ATOMS: atom_id res chain seq x y z
N MET A 1 -6.93 -13.11 19.47
CA MET A 1 -6.28 -11.78 19.50
C MET A 1 -4.96 -11.89 18.77
N GLU A 2 -4.72 -10.99 17.83
CA GLU A 2 -3.45 -10.92 17.12
C GLU A 2 -2.33 -10.49 18.08
N LYS A 3 -1.13 -11.06 17.94
CA LYS A 3 0.01 -10.82 18.86
C LYS A 3 0.30 -9.32 19.04
N ARG A 4 0.20 -8.55 17.95
CA ARG A 4 0.47 -7.10 17.93
C ARG A 4 -0.54 -6.28 18.71
N GLU A 5 -1.81 -6.66 18.63
CA GLU A 5 -2.88 -5.99 19.37
C GLU A 5 -2.66 -6.12 20.88
N ALA A 6 -2.28 -7.33 21.33
CA ALA A 6 -1.96 -7.57 22.73
C ALA A 6 -0.74 -6.77 23.22
N ILE A 7 0.31 -6.66 22.39
CA ILE A 7 1.50 -5.83 22.69
C ILE A 7 1.09 -4.37 22.86
N VAL A 8 0.31 -3.81 21.93
CA VAL A 8 -0.10 -2.40 21.99
C VAL A 8 -0.99 -2.14 23.20
N LYS A 9 -1.93 -3.03 23.51
CA LYS A 9 -2.79 -2.92 24.71
C LYS A 9 -1.97 -2.88 26.00
N LEU A 10 -0.95 -3.71 26.12
CA LEU A 10 -0.07 -3.71 27.31
C LEU A 10 0.85 -2.48 27.34
N PHE A 11 1.32 -2.01 26.19
CA PHE A 11 2.10 -0.78 26.10
C PHE A 11 1.27 0.45 26.52
N GLN A 12 0.01 0.54 26.07
CA GLN A 12 -0.92 1.61 26.47
C GLN A 12 -1.23 1.59 27.97
N LYS A 13 -1.19 0.42 28.61
CA LYS A 13 -1.28 0.26 30.07
C LYS A 13 0.00 0.67 30.83
N GLY A 14 1.07 1.06 30.12
CA GLY A 14 2.32 1.54 30.72
C GLY A 14 3.36 0.45 31.02
N HIS A 15 3.16 -0.79 30.55
CA HIS A 15 4.15 -1.85 30.78
C HIS A 15 5.43 -1.64 29.96
N SER A 16 6.57 -1.94 30.56
CA SER A 16 7.86 -1.96 29.87
C SER A 16 7.93 -3.11 28.85
N CYS A 17 8.77 -2.97 27.82
CA CYS A 17 8.95 -4.02 26.81
C CYS A 17 9.27 -5.39 27.42
N ARG A 18 10.07 -5.42 28.49
CA ARG A 18 10.44 -6.65 29.21
C ARG A 18 9.22 -7.28 29.89
N ALA A 19 8.41 -6.48 30.59
CA ALA A 19 7.19 -6.94 31.22
C ALA A 19 6.18 -7.47 30.19
N ILE A 20 6.10 -6.84 29.00
CA ILE A 20 5.25 -7.29 27.91
C ILE A 20 5.68 -8.66 27.39
N VAL A 21 6.98 -8.91 27.21
CA VAL A 21 7.48 -10.23 26.76
C VAL A 21 7.13 -11.32 27.77
N GLU A 22 7.31 -11.08 29.07
CA GLU A 22 6.95 -12.05 30.11
C GLU A 22 5.43 -12.28 30.16
N ALA A 23 4.62 -11.22 30.07
CA ALA A 23 3.16 -11.34 30.02
C ALA A 23 2.67 -12.11 28.78
N LEU A 24 3.43 -12.08 27.68
CA LEU A 24 3.09 -12.74 26.42
C LEU A 24 3.94 -13.98 26.12
N LYS A 25 4.55 -14.58 27.16
CA LYS A 25 5.46 -15.72 27.02
C LYS A 25 4.85 -16.91 26.26
N LEU A 26 3.56 -17.20 26.50
CA LEU A 26 2.82 -18.27 25.81
C LEU A 26 2.68 -18.00 24.29
N MET A 27 2.68 -16.74 23.87
CA MET A 27 2.58 -16.36 22.45
C MET A 27 3.92 -16.38 21.71
N LYS A 28 5.03 -16.70 22.41
CA LYS A 28 6.39 -16.81 21.85
C LYS A 28 6.80 -15.56 21.06
N VAL A 29 6.62 -14.39 21.67
CA VAL A 29 7.00 -13.09 21.07
C VAL A 29 8.41 -12.72 21.51
N SER A 30 9.27 -12.31 20.57
CA SER A 30 10.61 -11.82 20.90
C SER A 30 10.59 -10.35 21.34
N ILE A 31 11.58 -9.95 22.14
CA ILE A 31 11.73 -8.56 22.58
C ILE A 31 11.89 -7.58 21.40
N THR A 32 12.56 -8.01 20.33
CA THR A 32 12.71 -7.24 19.09
C THR A 32 11.36 -7.01 18.41
N ASN A 33 10.48 -8.02 18.40
CA ASN A 33 9.13 -7.90 17.84
C ASN A 33 8.28 -6.92 18.66
N VAL A 34 8.38 -6.96 19.99
CA VAL A 34 7.71 -6.01 20.89
C VAL A 34 8.18 -4.58 20.63
N SER A 35 9.50 -4.35 20.62
CA SER A 35 10.09 -3.04 20.36
C SER A 35 9.67 -2.48 19.00
N TYR A 36 9.77 -3.31 17.95
CA TYR A 36 9.36 -2.93 16.60
C TYR A 36 7.86 -2.58 16.51
N THR A 37 7.01 -3.35 17.17
CA THR A 37 5.56 -3.13 17.17
C THR A 37 5.21 -1.83 17.90
N ILE A 38 5.86 -1.54 19.03
CA ILE A 38 5.66 -0.29 19.78
C ILE A 38 6.14 0.91 18.96
N GLN A 39 7.34 0.84 18.37
CA GLN A 39 7.86 1.91 17.51
C GLN A 39 6.92 2.19 16.34
N ARG A 40 6.46 1.12 15.66
CA ARG A 40 5.48 1.24 14.59
C ARG A 40 4.18 1.88 15.08
N PHE A 41 3.67 1.45 16.24
CA PHE A 41 2.45 2.02 16.80
C PHE A 41 2.59 3.52 17.08
N LYS A 42 3.74 3.97 17.60
CA LYS A 42 4.02 5.41 17.80
C LYS A 42 4.00 6.21 16.49
N GLU A 43 4.42 5.60 15.37
CA GLU A 43 4.43 6.25 14.05
C GLU A 43 3.05 6.29 13.38
N THR A 44 2.28 5.21 13.48
CA THR A 44 1.04 5.04 12.69
C THR A 44 -0.26 5.01 13.50
N ASN A 45 -0.19 5.04 14.84
CA ASN A 45 -1.32 4.88 15.77
C ASN A 45 -2.22 3.68 15.44
N SER A 46 -1.65 2.65 14.81
CA SER A 46 -2.39 1.50 14.29
C SER A 46 -1.57 0.23 14.48
N PHE A 47 -2.28 -0.86 14.80
CA PHE A 47 -1.72 -2.21 14.89
C PHE A 47 -1.80 -2.98 13.57
N ALA A 48 -2.46 -2.41 12.56
CA ALA A 48 -2.64 -3.03 11.25
C ALA A 48 -1.29 -3.18 10.53
N ASP A 49 -1.23 -4.16 9.60
CA ASP A 49 -0.10 -4.24 8.69
C ASP A 49 -0.07 -3.03 7.75
N ARG A 50 1.15 -2.57 7.44
CA ARG A 50 1.33 -1.56 6.41
C ARG A 50 0.94 -2.17 5.06
N PRO A 51 0.27 -1.42 4.18
CA PRO A 51 0.08 -1.87 2.81
C PRO A 51 1.46 -2.17 2.22
N LYS A 52 1.59 -3.35 1.62
CA LYS A 52 2.84 -3.72 0.94
C LYS A 52 3.01 -2.79 -0.25
N SER A 53 4.20 -2.21 -0.42
CA SER A 53 4.49 -1.27 -1.52
C SER A 53 4.34 -1.90 -2.90
N GLY A 54 4.47 -3.23 -3.00
CA GLY A 54 4.41 -3.96 -4.27
C GLY A 54 5.53 -3.53 -5.24
N ARG A 55 5.48 -4.06 -6.47
CA ARG A 55 6.39 -3.63 -7.53
C ARG A 55 5.86 -2.32 -8.16
N PRO A 56 6.67 -1.26 -8.27
CA PRO A 56 6.25 -0.05 -8.96
C PRO A 56 5.94 -0.33 -10.43
N ARG A 57 4.94 0.35 -10.97
CA ARG A 57 4.55 0.22 -12.38
C ARG A 57 5.50 1.03 -13.26
N SER A 58 6.13 0.39 -14.24
CA SER A 58 7.11 1.03 -15.13
C SER A 58 6.46 1.85 -16.24
N VAL A 59 5.50 1.28 -16.96
CA VAL A 59 4.92 1.94 -18.16
C VAL A 59 3.65 2.72 -17.83
N ARG A 60 2.78 2.18 -16.96
CA ARG A 60 1.51 2.82 -16.56
C ARG A 60 1.74 3.84 -15.44
N THR A 61 2.51 4.86 -15.74
CA THR A 61 2.81 5.95 -14.79
C THR A 61 1.57 6.81 -14.56
N LYS A 62 1.48 7.46 -13.39
CA LYS A 62 0.38 8.38 -13.05
C LYS A 62 0.22 9.49 -14.10
N LYS A 63 1.33 10.02 -14.61
CA LYS A 63 1.34 11.04 -15.66
C LYS A 63 0.69 10.55 -16.96
N LEU A 64 0.99 9.31 -17.36
CA LEU A 64 0.39 8.71 -18.56
C LEU A 64 -1.11 8.48 -18.38
N VAL A 65 -1.53 7.97 -17.22
CA VAL A 65 -2.94 7.75 -16.89
C VAL A 65 -3.73 9.07 -16.98
N GLU A 66 -3.20 10.14 -16.38
CA GLU A 66 -3.85 11.45 -16.39
C GLU A 66 -3.91 12.07 -17.79
N ALA A 67 -2.81 11.97 -18.57
CA ALA A 67 -2.81 12.43 -19.96
C ALA A 67 -3.86 11.69 -20.81
N THR A 68 -4.01 10.37 -20.61
CA THR A 68 -5.04 9.57 -21.29
C THR A 68 -6.45 9.96 -20.85
N ARG A 69 -6.67 10.20 -19.56
CA ARG A 69 -7.95 10.69 -19.02
C ARG A 69 -8.38 11.98 -19.70
N ILE A 70 -7.47 12.96 -19.79
CA ILE A 70 -7.73 14.25 -20.46
C ILE A 70 -8.06 14.04 -21.94
N LYS A 71 -7.34 13.16 -22.65
CA LYS A 71 -7.62 12.87 -24.07
C LYS A 71 -9.00 12.26 -24.28
N ILE A 72 -9.40 11.32 -23.43
CA ILE A 72 -10.73 10.69 -23.47
C ILE A 72 -11.82 11.70 -23.14
N HIS A 73 -11.60 12.55 -22.13
CA HIS A 73 -12.56 13.58 -21.77
C HIS A 73 -12.79 14.58 -22.91
N ARG A 74 -11.73 14.97 -23.63
CA ARG A 74 -11.84 15.84 -24.82
C ARG A 74 -12.57 15.18 -25.98
N ASN A 75 -12.37 13.88 -26.19
CA ASN A 75 -13.04 13.12 -27.25
C ASN A 75 -13.17 11.65 -26.86
N ASN A 76 -14.34 11.27 -26.35
CA ASN A 76 -14.61 9.92 -25.87
C ASN A 76 -14.72 8.87 -26.99
N LYS A 77 -14.88 9.30 -28.25
CA LYS A 77 -14.92 8.42 -29.43
C LYS A 77 -13.51 8.16 -30.00
N ARG A 78 -12.45 8.72 -29.40
CA ARG A 78 -11.08 8.58 -29.91
C ARG A 78 -10.60 7.13 -29.79
N SER A 79 -10.04 6.60 -30.88
CA SER A 79 -9.49 5.24 -30.90
C SER A 79 -8.30 5.09 -29.94
N ILE A 80 -8.35 4.04 -29.11
CA ILE A 80 -7.25 3.63 -28.22
C ILE A 80 -5.94 3.46 -28.99
N ARG A 81 -6.00 2.89 -30.20
CA ARG A 81 -4.81 2.66 -31.04
C ARG A 81 -4.15 3.98 -31.45
N LYS A 82 -4.95 4.99 -31.82
CA LYS A 82 -4.43 6.33 -32.16
C LYS A 82 -3.81 7.01 -30.95
N MET A 83 -4.47 6.93 -29.78
CA MET A 83 -3.91 7.45 -28.53
C MET A 83 -2.58 6.79 -28.15
N ALA A 84 -2.47 5.47 -28.32
CA ALA A 84 -1.25 4.72 -28.04
C ALA A 84 -0.09 5.16 -28.95
N LEU A 85 -0.36 5.30 -30.25
CA LEU A 85 0.61 5.76 -31.24
C LEU A 85 1.14 7.17 -30.91
N GLU A 86 0.25 8.10 -30.58
CA GLU A 86 0.60 9.48 -30.23
C GLU A 86 1.51 9.58 -29.00
N VAL A 87 1.39 8.65 -28.05
CA VAL A 87 2.16 8.64 -26.81
C VAL A 87 3.36 7.69 -26.90
N GLY A 88 3.53 6.97 -28.01
CA GLY A 88 4.64 6.04 -28.22
C GLY A 88 4.58 4.80 -27.33
N VAL A 89 3.38 4.35 -26.95
CA VAL A 89 3.20 3.15 -26.12
C VAL A 89 2.52 2.02 -26.90
N ASN A 90 2.74 0.78 -26.46
CA ASN A 90 2.02 -0.36 -27.03
C ASN A 90 0.50 -0.18 -26.81
N CYS A 91 -0.29 -0.51 -27.83
CA CYS A 91 -1.74 -0.51 -27.77
C CYS A 91 -2.29 -1.30 -26.57
N GLU A 92 -1.63 -2.38 -26.17
CA GLU A 92 -2.03 -3.18 -25.02
C GLU A 92 -1.89 -2.43 -23.70
N VAL A 93 -0.82 -1.64 -23.55
CA VAL A 93 -0.65 -0.78 -22.37
C VAL A 93 -1.75 0.27 -22.32
N MET A 94 -2.07 0.89 -23.46
CA MET A 94 -3.15 1.88 -23.53
C MET A 94 -4.51 1.25 -23.23
N ARG A 95 -4.79 0.03 -23.72
CA ARG A 95 -6.01 -0.72 -23.36
C ARG A 95 -6.11 -0.98 -21.86
N LYS A 96 -5.01 -1.40 -21.22
CA LYS A 96 -4.99 -1.62 -19.77
C LYS A 96 -5.22 -0.34 -18.99
N ILE A 97 -4.65 0.79 -19.41
CA ILE A 97 -4.93 2.09 -18.77
C ILE A 97 -6.41 2.43 -18.85
N VAL A 98 -7.02 2.30 -20.03
CA VAL A 98 -8.44 2.62 -20.20
C VAL A 98 -9.35 1.70 -19.38
N ARG A 99 -9.04 0.39 -19.30
CA ARG A 99 -9.90 -0.59 -18.62
C ARG A 99 -9.67 -0.73 -17.12
N GLU A 100 -8.41 -0.69 -16.68
CA GLU A 100 -8.04 -0.97 -15.28
C GLU A 100 -7.82 0.31 -14.46
N ASP A 101 -7.38 1.40 -15.10
CA ASP A 101 -6.96 2.62 -14.39
C ASP A 101 -7.96 3.78 -14.53
N LEU A 102 -8.76 3.80 -15.61
CA LEU A 102 -9.77 4.82 -15.90
C LEU A 102 -11.20 4.29 -15.96
N GLY A 103 -11.37 2.96 -15.88
CA GLY A 103 -12.65 2.27 -15.89
C GLY A 103 -13.40 2.43 -14.58
#